data_AF-A0A9N8ETJ8-F1
#
_entry.id   AF-A0A9N8ETJ8-F1
#
_cell.length_a   1.000
_cell.length_b   1.000
_cell.length_c   1.000
_cell.angle_alpha   90.00
_cell.angle_beta   90.00
_cell.angle_gamma   90.00
#
_symmetry.space_group_name_H-M   'P 1'
#
loop_
_entity.id
_entity.type
_entity.pdbx_description
1 polymer ?
#
loop_
_entity_poly.entity_id
_entity_poly.type
_entity_poly.pdbx_seq_one_letter_code
_entity_poly.pdbx_strand_id
1 'polypeptide(L)'
;ATEIGEIDSCKTDASAWNADLGRWIITQLIDYSCCGAAAMIGWCLHGSNPSPAVQAGKIGMGLLSWRLLLCMTLSAVLSIALIYVRELIHFWFLGSLVPRSKQNSKQLTKMDIMFVLQTAIVSICTFCIIEYHGLTYTETNKFGNGSNFIWFLVAEVYLPFYTLLVLRDVVFLWPFHQLLHTKYFYHLHKTHHSIGKDAQGMHAFYIDIFDLLIENAGAPALLLAFQYFSGSEVGFHLLVPYLLSFHDGALHSVSPYSAMYFCPILDYVLKPTIHHQLHHAIPHNKDYLLFVPYRHLIPRHRQADIAYFNKVFDTNFYSSEKQQTTQQGSPRCHNERNIVVAPSA
;
A
#
# COMPACT_ATOMS: atom_id res chain seq x y z
N ALA A 1 -13.87 51.01 2.92
CA ALA A 1 -12.81 50.61 1.97
C ALA A 1 -11.80 49.80 2.75
N THR A 2 -11.95 48.49 2.73
CA THR A 2 -11.06 47.54 3.41
C THR A 2 -9.89 47.27 2.48
N GLU A 3 -8.68 47.65 2.91
CA GLU A 3 -7.44 47.31 2.21
C GLU A 3 -7.33 45.78 2.15
N ILE A 4 -7.57 45.23 0.97
CA ILE A 4 -7.21 43.85 0.64
C ILE A 4 -5.70 43.88 0.54
N GLY A 5 -5.02 43.50 1.63
CA GLY A 5 -3.56 43.39 1.65
C GLY A 5 -3.10 42.52 0.49
N GLU A 6 -2.16 43.05 -0.30
CA GLU A 6 -1.54 42.34 -1.40
C GLU A 6 -1.04 40.97 -0.89
N ILE A 7 -1.60 39.91 -1.46
CA ILE A 7 -1.07 38.56 -1.29
C ILE A 7 0.26 38.56 -2.02
N ASP A 8 1.33 38.81 -1.28
CA ASP A 8 2.70 38.73 -1.77
C ASP A 8 2.86 37.42 -2.54
N SER A 9 3.06 37.54 -3.85
CA SER A 9 3.14 36.41 -4.75
C SER A 9 4.22 35.46 -4.25
N CYS A 10 3.80 34.27 -3.83
CA CYS A 10 4.66 33.24 -3.27
C CYS A 10 5.75 32.87 -4.28
N LYS A 11 6.96 33.42 -4.13
CA LYS A 11 8.14 32.97 -4.87
C LYS A 11 8.52 31.61 -4.32
N THR A 12 7.97 30.56 -4.91
CA THR A 12 8.40 29.18 -4.66
C THR A 12 9.85 29.03 -5.09
N ASP A 13 10.71 28.58 -4.18
CA ASP A 13 12.09 28.24 -4.52
C ASP A 13 12.10 27.05 -5.49
N ALA A 14 12.43 27.31 -6.75
CA ALA A 14 12.46 26.29 -7.78
C ALA A 14 13.46 25.16 -7.46
N SER A 15 14.48 25.42 -6.64
CA SER A 15 15.49 24.42 -6.27
C SER A 15 14.92 23.33 -5.36
N ALA A 16 14.11 23.71 -4.36
CA ALA A 16 13.45 22.76 -3.46
C ALA A 16 12.44 21.88 -4.22
N TRP A 17 11.67 22.49 -5.12
CA TRP A 17 10.72 21.75 -5.96
C TRP A 17 11.41 20.74 -6.87
N ASN A 18 12.53 21.12 -7.49
CA ASN A 18 13.33 20.23 -8.32
C ASN A 18 13.90 19.05 -7.51
N ALA A 19 14.30 19.27 -6.25
CA ALA A 19 14.79 18.21 -5.38
C ALA A 19 13.71 17.17 -5.06
N ASP A 20 12.51 17.61 -4.69
CA ASP A 20 11.40 16.68 -4.38
C ASP A 20 10.88 15.95 -5.62
N LEU A 21 10.83 16.61 -6.78
CA LEU A 21 10.51 15.94 -8.03
C LEU A 21 11.56 14.88 -8.38
N GLY A 22 12.85 15.20 -8.24
CA GLY A 22 13.93 14.25 -8.49
C GLY A 22 13.87 13.03 -7.56
N ARG A 23 13.63 13.26 -6.25
CA ARG A 23 13.42 12.18 -5.27
C ARG A 23 12.22 11.33 -5.63
N TRP A 24 11.12 11.96 -6.01
CA TRP A 24 9.92 11.25 -6.42
C TRP A 24 10.19 10.36 -7.64
N ILE A 25 10.81 10.88 -8.71
CA ILE A 25 11.15 10.09 -9.91
C ILE A 25 12.01 8.88 -9.54
N ILE A 26 13.05 9.08 -8.72
CA ILE A 26 13.97 7.98 -8.34
C ILE A 26 13.22 6.91 -7.52
N THR A 27 12.39 7.29 -6.56
CA THR A 27 11.55 6.32 -5.82
C THR A 27 10.61 5.57 -6.75
N GLN A 28 9.98 6.24 -7.73
CA GLN A 28 9.13 5.54 -8.70
C GLN A 28 9.95 4.51 -9.49
N LEU A 29 11.16 4.86 -9.95
CA LEU A 29 12.03 3.90 -10.66
C LEU A 29 12.38 2.68 -9.78
N ILE A 30 12.67 2.89 -8.50
CA ILE A 30 12.95 1.81 -7.54
C ILE A 30 11.74 0.89 -7.41
N ASP A 31 10.56 1.45 -7.13
CA ASP A 31 9.35 0.68 -6.86
C ASP A 31 8.87 -0.10 -8.09
N TYR A 32 8.89 0.52 -9.28
CA TYR A 32 8.54 -0.15 -10.54
C TYR A 32 9.56 -1.24 -10.90
N SER A 33 10.84 -1.03 -10.63
CA SER A 33 11.87 -2.05 -10.90
C SER A 33 11.69 -3.28 -10.01
N CYS A 34 11.45 -3.07 -8.70
CA CYS A 34 11.20 -4.18 -7.78
C CYS A 34 9.90 -4.92 -8.10
N CYS A 35 8.82 -4.20 -8.43
CA CYS A 35 7.56 -4.82 -8.83
C CYS A 35 7.68 -5.57 -10.16
N GLY A 36 8.38 -4.98 -11.15
CA GLY A 36 8.67 -5.61 -12.43
C GLY A 36 9.50 -6.89 -12.27
N ALA A 37 10.50 -6.88 -11.38
CA ALA A 37 11.28 -8.07 -11.06
C ALA A 37 10.42 -9.17 -10.43
N ALA A 38 9.52 -8.84 -9.51
CA ALA A 38 8.59 -9.81 -8.91
C ALA A 38 7.63 -10.40 -9.95
N ALA A 39 7.08 -9.53 -10.83
CA ALA A 39 6.23 -9.92 -11.94
C ALA A 39 6.96 -10.88 -12.91
N MET A 40 8.22 -10.59 -13.26
CA MET A 40 9.05 -11.46 -14.10
C MET A 40 9.34 -12.81 -13.44
N ILE A 41 9.62 -12.83 -12.13
CA ILE A 41 9.81 -14.07 -11.38
C ILE A 41 8.53 -14.91 -11.41
N GLY A 42 7.39 -14.30 -11.10
CA GLY A 42 6.09 -14.96 -11.18
C GLY A 42 5.82 -15.51 -12.57
N TRP A 43 6.08 -14.72 -13.61
CA TRP A 43 5.95 -15.16 -15.00
C TRP A 43 6.87 -16.35 -15.32
N CYS A 44 8.13 -16.34 -14.89
CA CYS A 44 9.05 -17.45 -15.14
C CYS A 44 8.61 -18.73 -14.41
N LEU A 45 8.07 -18.60 -13.20
CA LEU A 45 7.61 -19.74 -12.39
C LEU A 45 6.27 -20.31 -12.89
N HIS A 46 5.39 -19.47 -13.46
CA HIS A 46 4.00 -19.83 -13.77
C HIS A 46 3.63 -19.78 -15.26
N GLY A 47 4.27 -18.92 -16.05
CA GLY A 47 3.93 -18.65 -17.46
C GLY A 47 4.26 -19.77 -18.44
N SER A 48 4.95 -20.82 -18.00
CA SER A 48 5.19 -22.04 -18.81
C SER A 48 4.15 -23.14 -18.55
N ASN A 49 3.13 -22.88 -17.75
CA ASN A 49 2.11 -23.89 -17.41
C ASN A 49 0.89 -23.81 -18.31
N PRO A 50 0.57 -24.88 -19.08
CA PRO A 50 -0.76 -24.99 -19.66
C PRO A 50 -1.78 -25.05 -18.52
N SER A 51 -2.96 -24.44 -18.73
CA SER A 51 -3.96 -24.25 -17.68
C SER A 51 -4.25 -25.54 -16.91
N PRO A 52 -4.46 -25.48 -15.58
CA PRO A 52 -4.75 -26.66 -14.75
C PRO A 52 -5.93 -27.50 -15.27
N ALA A 53 -6.92 -26.86 -15.89
CA ALA A 53 -8.06 -27.52 -16.54
C ALA A 53 -7.65 -28.44 -17.71
N VAL A 54 -6.57 -28.11 -18.43
CA VAL A 54 -6.02 -28.94 -19.52
C VAL A 54 -5.18 -30.10 -18.96
N GLN A 55 -4.61 -29.96 -17.76
CA GLN A 55 -3.74 -30.96 -17.13
C GLN A 55 -4.46 -31.94 -16.18
N ALA A 56 -5.59 -31.54 -15.57
CA ALA A 56 -6.35 -32.35 -14.62
C ALA A 56 -6.84 -33.68 -15.21
N GLY A 57 -6.96 -33.77 -16.53
CA GLY A 57 -7.29 -35.02 -17.23
C GLY A 57 -6.09 -35.94 -17.54
N LYS A 58 -4.83 -35.50 -17.35
CA LYS A 58 -3.65 -36.20 -17.90
C LYS A 58 -2.49 -36.43 -16.90
N ILE A 59 -2.35 -35.63 -15.86
CA ILE A 59 -1.26 -35.74 -14.88
C ILE A 59 -1.89 -35.94 -13.51
N GLY A 60 -1.52 -37.01 -12.79
CA GLY A 60 -2.07 -37.30 -11.47
C GLY A 60 -1.97 -36.08 -10.55
N MET A 61 -3.06 -35.77 -9.84
CA MET A 61 -3.23 -34.53 -9.07
C MET A 61 -2.07 -34.21 -8.09
N GLY A 62 -1.34 -35.24 -7.63
CA GLY A 62 -0.20 -35.06 -6.72
C GLY A 62 0.96 -34.25 -7.31
N LEU A 63 1.42 -34.55 -8.53
CA LEU A 63 2.60 -33.88 -9.12
C LEU A 63 2.33 -32.42 -9.49
N LEU A 64 1.13 -32.14 -10.01
CA LEU A 64 0.70 -30.78 -10.34
C LEU A 64 0.58 -29.92 -9.06
N SER A 65 0.02 -30.49 -7.99
CA SER A 65 -0.16 -29.78 -6.70
C SER A 65 1.17 -29.42 -6.05
N TRP A 66 2.16 -30.31 -6.07
CA TRP A 66 3.49 -30.03 -5.50
C TRP A 66 4.25 -28.94 -6.26
N ARG A 67 4.17 -28.95 -7.59
CA ARG A 67 4.79 -27.90 -8.42
C ARG A 67 4.14 -26.54 -8.17
N LEU A 68 2.80 -26.49 -8.14
CA LEU A 68 2.05 -25.27 -7.84
C LEU A 68 2.46 -24.71 -6.48
N LEU A 69 2.48 -25.56 -5.45
CA LEU A 69 2.89 -25.16 -4.10
C LEU A 69 4.31 -24.60 -4.09
N LEU A 70 5.26 -25.26 -4.78
CA LEU A 70 6.64 -24.79 -4.88
C LEU A 70 6.74 -23.43 -5.59
N CYS A 71 6.08 -23.26 -6.74
CA CYS A 71 6.08 -22.00 -7.49
C CYS A 71 5.48 -20.86 -6.67
N MET A 72 4.38 -21.11 -5.94
CA MET A 72 3.78 -20.12 -5.05
C MET A 72 4.67 -19.77 -3.87
N THR A 73 5.31 -20.78 -3.27
CA THR A 73 6.24 -20.56 -2.16
C THR A 73 7.42 -19.70 -2.60
N LEU A 74 8.07 -20.05 -3.72
CA LEU A 74 9.18 -19.28 -4.27
C LEU A 74 8.74 -17.86 -4.64
N SER A 75 7.58 -17.71 -5.26
CA SER A 75 7.01 -16.40 -5.60
C SER A 75 6.80 -15.52 -4.38
N ALA A 76 6.20 -16.05 -3.31
CA ALA A 76 5.94 -15.32 -2.08
C ALA A 76 7.25 -14.90 -1.40
N VAL A 77 8.20 -15.83 -1.23
CA VAL A 77 9.51 -15.56 -0.61
C VAL A 77 10.28 -14.50 -1.40
N LEU A 78 10.33 -14.62 -2.72
CA LEU A 78 11.05 -13.68 -3.58
C LEU A 78 10.36 -12.30 -3.60
N SER A 79 9.03 -12.24 -3.58
CA SER A 79 8.30 -10.96 -3.51
C SER A 79 8.56 -10.23 -2.19
N ILE A 80 8.53 -10.95 -1.07
CA ILE A 80 8.86 -10.42 0.25
C ILE A 80 10.32 -9.94 0.28
N ALA A 81 11.26 -10.72 -0.26
CA ALA A 81 12.65 -10.32 -0.34
C ALA A 81 12.83 -9.05 -1.19
N LEU A 82 12.10 -8.91 -2.29
CA LEU A 82 12.13 -7.72 -3.13
C LEU A 82 11.53 -6.49 -2.42
N ILE A 83 10.46 -6.64 -1.63
CA ILE A 83 9.93 -5.55 -0.79
C ILE A 83 10.98 -5.14 0.26
N TYR A 84 11.69 -6.09 0.87
CA TYR A 84 12.74 -5.77 1.82
C TYR A 84 13.92 -5.03 1.15
N VAL A 85 14.40 -5.53 0.01
CA VAL A 85 15.46 -4.88 -0.77
C VAL A 85 15.05 -3.47 -1.18
N ARG A 86 13.81 -3.29 -1.66
CA ARG A 86 13.22 -1.98 -1.98
C ARG A 86 13.32 -1.01 -0.80
N GLU A 87 12.89 -1.43 0.40
CA GLU A 87 13.01 -0.61 1.62
C GLU A 87 14.46 -0.26 1.96
N LEU A 88 15.40 -1.22 1.84
CA LEU A 88 16.83 -0.95 2.08
C LEU A 88 17.39 0.10 1.11
N ILE A 89 16.98 0.05 -0.17
CA ILE A 89 17.36 1.05 -1.17
C ILE A 89 16.76 2.42 -0.80
N HIS A 90 15.51 2.47 -0.35
CA HIS A 90 14.91 3.72 0.14
C HIS A 90 15.63 4.30 1.36
N PHE A 91 15.99 3.47 2.34
CA PHE A 91 16.81 3.90 3.47
C PHE A 91 18.15 4.49 3.04
N TRP A 92 18.82 3.86 2.08
CA TRP A 92 20.09 4.35 1.55
C TRP A 92 19.92 5.66 0.77
N PHE A 93 18.93 5.71 -0.13
CA PHE A 93 18.71 6.85 -1.02
C PHE A 93 18.24 8.11 -0.27
N LEU A 94 17.28 7.96 0.64
CA LEU A 94 16.74 9.09 1.40
C LEU A 94 17.62 9.46 2.60
N GLY A 95 18.41 8.53 3.12
CA GLY A 95 19.38 8.78 4.19
C GLY A 95 18.74 9.46 5.41
N SER A 96 19.24 10.65 5.75
CA SER A 96 18.77 11.43 6.89
C SER A 96 17.37 12.01 6.74
N LEU A 97 16.77 11.98 5.54
CA LEU A 97 15.39 12.44 5.32
C LEU A 97 14.36 11.43 5.85
N VAL A 98 14.74 10.15 6.00
CA VAL A 98 13.84 9.15 6.60
C VAL A 98 13.53 9.54 8.05
N PRO A 99 12.25 9.53 8.48
CA PRO A 99 11.88 9.84 9.87
C PRO A 99 12.72 9.05 10.88
N ARG A 100 13.19 9.72 11.94
CA ARG A 100 14.01 9.07 12.98
C ARG A 100 13.32 7.88 13.62
N SER A 101 12.00 7.94 13.79
CA SER A 101 11.18 6.83 14.31
C SER A 101 11.42 5.55 13.49
N LYS A 102 11.35 5.66 12.16
CA LYS A 102 11.54 4.55 11.22
C LYS A 102 12.99 4.07 11.11
N GLN A 103 13.98 4.95 11.33
CA GLN A 103 15.40 4.57 11.26
C GLN A 103 15.77 3.50 12.31
N ASN A 104 15.11 3.53 13.47
CA ASN A 104 15.32 2.56 14.54
C ASN A 104 14.84 1.15 14.17
N SER A 105 13.96 1.03 13.19
CA SER A 105 13.34 -0.24 12.78
C SER A 105 13.85 -0.74 11.42
N LYS A 106 15.06 -0.31 11.04
CA LYS A 106 15.74 -0.76 9.82
C LYS A 106 16.02 -2.27 9.84
N GLN A 107 16.25 -2.85 11.02
CA GLN A 107 16.48 -4.27 11.18
C GLN A 107 15.20 -4.97 11.62
N LEU A 108 14.87 -6.06 10.94
CA LEU A 108 13.74 -6.91 11.33
C LEU A 108 14.09 -7.69 12.60
N THR A 109 13.18 -7.65 13.56
CA THR A 109 13.23 -8.50 14.74
C THR A 109 12.83 -9.93 14.38
N LYS A 110 13.09 -10.87 15.29
CA LYS A 110 12.60 -12.26 15.14
C LYS A 110 11.07 -12.31 15.02
N MET A 111 10.37 -11.42 15.73
CA MET A 111 8.92 -11.34 15.71
C MET A 111 8.41 -10.89 14.34
N ASP A 112 9.06 -9.89 13.72
CA ASP A 112 8.72 -9.44 12.37
C ASP A 112 8.87 -10.57 11.35
N ILE A 113 9.95 -11.34 11.45
CA ILE A 113 10.17 -12.50 10.58
C ILE A 113 9.06 -13.54 10.75
N MET A 114 8.60 -13.80 11.98
CA MET A 114 7.49 -14.73 12.22
C MET A 114 6.18 -14.26 11.56
N PHE A 115 5.86 -12.97 11.66
CA PHE A 115 4.68 -12.38 11.02
C PHE A 115 4.76 -12.39 9.49
N VAL A 116 5.95 -12.13 8.94
CA VAL A 116 6.24 -12.28 7.50
C VAL A 116 5.99 -13.72 7.05
N LEU A 117 6.49 -14.71 7.80
CA LEU A 117 6.27 -16.13 7.48
C LEU A 117 4.79 -16.52 7.59
N GLN A 118 4.08 -16.04 8.62
CA GLN A 118 2.63 -16.26 8.77
C GLN A 118 1.88 -15.72 7.54
N THR A 119 2.14 -14.47 7.16
CA THR A 119 1.47 -13.85 6.02
C THR A 119 1.80 -14.55 4.71
N ALA A 120 3.05 -14.99 4.53
CA ALA A 120 3.46 -15.79 3.39
C ALA A 120 2.68 -17.11 3.31
N ILE A 121 2.56 -17.85 4.43
CA ILE A 121 1.82 -19.12 4.48
C ILE A 121 0.35 -18.91 4.11
N VAL A 122 -0.31 -17.92 4.73
CA VAL A 122 -1.72 -17.62 4.43
C VAL A 122 -1.90 -17.24 2.96
N SER A 123 -1.00 -16.43 2.41
CA SER A 123 -1.03 -16.03 1.00
C SER A 123 -0.83 -17.24 0.08
N ILE A 124 0.17 -18.10 0.35
CA ILE A 124 0.43 -19.33 -0.42
C ILE A 124 -0.81 -20.23 -0.40
N CYS A 125 -1.39 -20.50 0.76
CA CYS A 125 -2.59 -21.33 0.87
C CYS A 125 -3.76 -20.73 0.08
N THR A 126 -3.98 -19.42 0.19
CA THR A 126 -5.05 -18.72 -0.52
C THR A 126 -4.87 -18.80 -2.04
N PHE A 127 -3.67 -18.53 -2.54
CA PHE A 127 -3.38 -18.62 -3.99
C PHE A 127 -3.41 -20.04 -4.51
N CYS A 128 -2.95 -21.04 -3.75
CA CYS A 128 -3.09 -22.44 -4.12
C CYS A 128 -4.56 -22.83 -4.29
N ILE A 129 -5.46 -22.36 -3.41
CA ILE A 129 -6.91 -22.61 -3.54
C ILE A 129 -7.46 -21.91 -4.79
N ILE A 130 -7.16 -20.63 -4.98
CA ILE A 130 -7.63 -19.85 -6.14
C ILE A 130 -7.18 -20.50 -7.46
N GLU A 131 -5.91 -20.89 -7.56
CA GLU A 131 -5.38 -21.51 -8.77
C GLU A 131 -5.88 -22.95 -8.97
N TYR A 132 -6.06 -23.72 -7.89
CA TYR A 132 -6.70 -25.04 -7.97
C TYR A 132 -8.10 -24.95 -8.58
N HIS A 133 -8.83 -23.88 -8.30
CA HIS A 133 -10.14 -23.59 -8.89
C HIS A 133 -10.09 -22.94 -10.27
N GLY A 134 -8.90 -22.69 -10.83
CA GLY A 134 -8.73 -22.05 -12.14
C GLY A 134 -9.15 -20.59 -12.17
N LEU A 135 -9.15 -19.90 -11.02
CA LEU A 135 -9.57 -18.51 -10.89
C LEU A 135 -8.43 -17.51 -11.17
N THR A 136 -7.26 -18.02 -11.55
CA THR A 136 -6.11 -17.25 -12.03
C THR A 136 -5.66 -17.74 -13.39
N TYR A 137 -5.15 -16.82 -14.21
CA TYR A 137 -4.54 -17.15 -15.50
C TYR A 137 -3.24 -16.36 -15.72
N THR A 138 -2.36 -16.94 -16.52
CA THR A 138 -1.06 -16.36 -16.92
C THR A 138 -0.96 -16.13 -18.43
N GLU A 139 -1.78 -16.80 -19.24
CA GLU A 139 -1.70 -16.70 -20.68
C GLU A 139 -2.34 -15.41 -21.20
N THR A 140 -1.67 -14.77 -22.16
CA THR A 140 -2.23 -13.67 -22.97
C THR A 140 -3.21 -14.16 -24.03
N ASN A 141 -3.41 -15.48 -24.12
CA ASN A 141 -4.09 -16.19 -25.22
C ASN A 141 -5.56 -15.77 -25.44
N LYS A 142 -6.18 -15.03 -24.50
CA LYS A 142 -7.51 -14.44 -24.71
C LYS A 142 -7.51 -13.33 -25.77
N PHE A 143 -6.41 -12.60 -25.92
CA PHE A 143 -6.24 -11.58 -26.95
C PHE A 143 -5.33 -12.12 -28.04
N GLY A 144 -5.91 -12.95 -28.91
CA GLY A 144 -5.23 -13.55 -30.05
C GLY A 144 -4.42 -12.53 -30.86
N ASN A 145 -3.25 -12.97 -31.31
CA ASN A 145 -2.38 -12.29 -32.30
C ASN A 145 -1.91 -10.87 -31.92
N GLY A 146 -1.01 -10.79 -30.93
CA GLY A 146 0.14 -9.86 -30.89
C GLY A 146 -0.09 -8.34 -31.02
N SER A 147 -1.32 -7.86 -31.14
CA SER A 147 -1.59 -6.52 -31.68
C SER A 147 -1.94 -5.46 -30.65
N ASN A 148 -1.97 -5.78 -29.35
CA ASN A 148 -1.92 -4.72 -28.33
C ASN A 148 -1.55 -5.19 -26.91
N PHE A 149 -0.25 -5.40 -26.67
CA PHE A 149 0.28 -5.66 -25.33
C PHE A 149 -0.16 -4.60 -24.30
N ILE A 150 -0.28 -3.33 -24.73
CA ILE A 150 -0.75 -2.24 -23.87
C ILE A 150 -2.20 -2.47 -23.43
N TRP A 151 -3.12 -2.78 -24.36
CA TRP A 151 -4.51 -3.05 -23.97
C TRP A 151 -4.62 -4.27 -23.08
N PHE A 152 -3.82 -5.32 -23.30
CA PHE A 152 -3.74 -6.44 -22.37
C PHE A 152 -3.35 -5.98 -20.96
N LEU A 153 -2.25 -5.23 -20.80
CA LEU A 153 -1.85 -4.72 -19.49
C LEU A 153 -2.95 -3.87 -18.84
N VAL A 154 -3.57 -2.99 -19.61
CA VAL A 154 -4.62 -2.11 -19.09
C VAL A 154 -5.85 -2.90 -18.67
N ALA A 155 -6.39 -3.75 -19.54
CA ALA A 155 -7.68 -4.42 -19.34
C ALA A 155 -7.60 -5.64 -18.41
N GLU A 156 -6.51 -6.41 -18.46
CA GLU A 156 -6.40 -7.68 -17.74
C GLU A 156 -5.61 -7.57 -16.43
N VAL A 157 -4.81 -6.51 -16.28
CA VAL A 157 -3.95 -6.32 -15.11
C VAL A 157 -4.35 -5.07 -14.33
N TYR A 158 -4.21 -3.89 -14.93
CA TYR A 158 -4.43 -2.63 -14.21
C TYR A 158 -5.89 -2.39 -13.86
N LEU A 159 -6.83 -2.66 -14.77
CA LEU A 159 -8.26 -2.45 -14.49
C LEU A 159 -8.77 -3.38 -13.37
N PRO A 160 -8.48 -4.70 -13.35
CA PRO A 160 -8.80 -5.56 -12.21
C PRO A 160 -8.07 -5.13 -10.93
N PHE A 161 -6.81 -4.71 -11.02
CA PHE A 161 -6.07 -4.18 -9.87
C PHE A 161 -6.77 -2.95 -9.25
N TYR A 162 -7.11 -1.94 -10.06
CA TYR A 162 -7.84 -0.76 -9.57
C TYR A 162 -9.24 -1.10 -9.07
N THR A 163 -9.91 -2.05 -9.71
CA THR A 163 -11.22 -2.54 -9.26
C THR A 163 -11.09 -3.19 -7.88
N LEU A 164 -10.07 -4.01 -7.66
CA LEU A 164 -9.78 -4.58 -6.35
C LEU A 164 -9.46 -3.52 -5.31
N LEU A 165 -8.69 -2.48 -5.66
CA LEU A 165 -8.42 -1.37 -4.73
C LEU A 165 -9.72 -0.67 -4.31
N VAL A 166 -10.61 -0.36 -5.25
CA VAL A 166 -11.89 0.29 -4.95
C VAL A 166 -12.81 -0.62 -4.13
N LEU A 167 -12.94 -1.90 -4.51
CA LEU A 167 -13.73 -2.88 -3.76
C LEU A 167 -13.20 -3.08 -2.35
N ARG A 168 -11.87 -3.21 -2.22
CA ARG A 168 -11.19 -3.32 -0.93
C ARG A 168 -11.46 -2.11 -0.08
N ASP A 169 -11.28 -0.91 -0.61
CA ASP A 169 -11.30 0.30 0.18
C ASP A 169 -12.73 0.74 0.54
N VAL A 170 -13.62 0.84 -0.45
CA VAL A 170 -14.96 1.43 -0.28
C VAL A 170 -15.98 0.41 0.20
N VAL A 171 -15.95 -0.81 -0.33
CA VAL A 171 -16.98 -1.81 -0.03
C VAL A 171 -16.60 -2.62 1.21
N PHE A 172 -15.32 -2.95 1.36
CA PHE A 172 -14.87 -3.83 2.43
C PHE A 172 -14.27 -3.06 3.62
N LEU A 173 -13.15 -2.37 3.45
CA LEU A 173 -12.45 -1.68 4.53
C LEU A 173 -13.30 -0.59 5.14
N TRP A 174 -13.99 0.24 4.37
CA TRP A 174 -14.76 1.34 4.98
C TRP A 174 -15.68 0.90 6.13
N PRO A 175 -16.58 -0.10 5.99
CA PRO A 175 -17.36 -0.60 7.12
C PRO A 175 -16.55 -1.49 8.08
N PHE A 176 -15.75 -2.42 7.59
CA PHE A 176 -15.09 -3.42 8.45
C PHE A 176 -13.90 -2.84 9.23
N HIS A 177 -13.10 -1.99 8.60
CA HIS A 177 -12.00 -1.29 9.25
C HIS A 177 -12.52 -0.30 10.30
N GLN A 178 -13.61 0.43 10.02
CA GLN A 178 -14.28 1.23 11.05
C GLN A 178 -14.73 0.38 12.25
N LEU A 179 -15.24 -0.83 11.98
CA LEU A 179 -15.62 -1.77 13.04
C LEU A 179 -14.39 -2.22 13.85
N LEU A 180 -13.28 -2.55 13.18
CA LEU A 180 -12.00 -2.89 13.82
C LEU A 180 -11.48 -1.75 14.71
N HIS A 181 -11.75 -0.50 14.38
CA HIS A 181 -11.39 0.65 15.24
C HIS A 181 -12.36 0.92 16.40
N THR A 182 -13.34 0.05 16.64
CA THR A 182 -14.20 0.12 17.82
C THR A 182 -13.58 -0.60 19.02
N LYS A 183 -13.98 -0.20 20.24
CA LYS A 183 -13.52 -0.83 21.50
C LYS A 183 -13.67 -2.36 21.50
N TYR A 184 -14.71 -2.89 20.84
CA TYR A 184 -15.02 -4.32 20.85
C TYR A 184 -14.11 -5.13 19.93
N PHE A 185 -13.76 -4.60 18.75
CA PHE A 185 -13.02 -5.35 17.73
C PHE A 185 -11.56 -4.91 17.58
N TYR A 186 -11.12 -3.84 18.25
CA TYR A 186 -9.73 -3.36 18.17
C TYR A 186 -8.68 -4.39 18.54
N HIS A 187 -9.02 -5.36 19.39
CA HIS A 187 -8.10 -6.45 19.71
C HIS A 187 -7.67 -7.28 18.50
N LEU A 188 -8.47 -7.32 17.41
CA LEU A 188 -8.15 -8.01 16.17
C LEU A 188 -7.20 -7.22 15.26
N HIS A 189 -7.08 -5.91 15.46
CA HIS A 189 -6.31 -4.98 14.60
C HIS A 189 -5.19 -4.27 15.38
N LYS A 190 -5.14 -4.47 16.70
CA LYS A 190 -4.17 -3.86 17.62
C LYS A 190 -2.73 -4.24 17.27
N THR A 191 -2.50 -5.48 16.85
CA THR A 191 -1.16 -5.95 16.47
C THR A 191 -0.63 -5.15 15.29
N HIS A 192 -1.45 -4.93 14.25
CA HIS A 192 -1.11 -4.11 13.09
C HIS A 192 -0.73 -2.67 13.48
N HIS A 193 -1.48 -2.07 14.40
CA HIS A 193 -1.20 -0.73 14.89
C HIS A 193 -0.11 -0.61 15.94
N SER A 194 0.39 -1.72 16.49
CA SER A 194 1.36 -1.69 17.58
C SER A 194 2.70 -1.06 17.18
N ILE A 195 2.99 -1.04 15.88
CA ILE A 195 4.19 -0.45 15.30
C ILE A 195 4.12 1.09 15.25
N GLY A 196 2.93 1.66 15.04
CA GLY A 196 2.71 3.10 15.01
C GLY A 196 3.64 3.84 14.04
N LYS A 197 4.40 4.81 14.55
CA LYS A 197 5.30 5.68 13.75
C LYS A 197 6.54 4.96 13.18
N ASP A 198 6.79 3.74 13.61
CA ASP A 198 7.94 2.96 13.19
C ASP A 198 7.60 2.07 11.97
N ALA A 199 6.39 2.20 11.42
CA ALA A 199 5.92 1.41 10.30
C ALA A 199 6.81 1.63 9.06
N GLN A 200 7.34 0.52 8.52
CA GLN A 200 8.09 0.46 7.27
C GLN A 200 7.49 -0.63 6.38
N GLY A 201 7.95 -0.77 5.13
CA GLY A 201 7.31 -1.67 4.16
C GLY A 201 7.14 -3.12 4.64
N MET A 202 8.08 -3.64 5.43
CA MET A 202 7.99 -5.00 5.99
C MET A 202 7.01 -5.12 7.16
N HIS A 203 6.67 -4.03 7.84
CA HIS A 203 5.67 -4.04 8.90
C HIS A 203 4.23 -4.12 8.37
N ALA A 204 4.04 -4.01 7.04
CA ALA A 204 2.78 -4.38 6.39
C ALA A 204 2.38 -5.83 6.70
N PHE A 205 3.37 -6.72 6.93
CA PHE A 205 3.14 -8.12 7.27
C PHE A 205 2.93 -8.37 8.76
N TYR A 206 3.13 -7.35 9.61
CA TYR A 206 2.91 -7.41 11.06
C TYR A 206 1.41 -7.33 11.35
N ILE A 207 0.67 -8.38 10.99
CA ILE A 207 -0.79 -8.40 10.98
C ILE A 207 -1.30 -9.75 11.49
N ASP A 208 -2.36 -9.72 12.28
CA ASP A 208 -3.01 -10.94 12.78
C ASP A 208 -3.78 -11.64 11.66
N ILE A 209 -4.02 -12.94 11.79
CA ILE A 209 -4.67 -13.74 10.74
C ILE A 209 -6.08 -13.20 10.40
N PHE A 210 -6.86 -12.78 11.41
CA PHE A 210 -8.20 -12.25 11.16
C PHE A 210 -8.16 -10.92 10.42
N ASP A 211 -7.25 -10.05 10.80
CA ASP A 211 -7.02 -8.77 10.16
C ASP A 211 -6.55 -8.97 8.72
N LEU A 212 -5.60 -9.88 8.50
CA LEU A 212 -5.12 -10.27 7.19
C LEU A 212 -6.25 -10.77 6.28
N LEU A 213 -7.15 -11.62 6.79
CA LEU A 213 -8.29 -12.13 6.04
C LEU A 213 -9.30 -11.02 5.70
N ILE A 214 -9.61 -10.15 6.66
CA ILE A 214 -10.50 -9.01 6.44
C ILE A 214 -9.87 -8.09 5.39
N GLU A 215 -8.64 -7.63 5.59
CA GLU A 215 -8.04 -6.65 4.70
C GLU A 215 -7.76 -7.18 3.30
N ASN A 216 -7.42 -8.47 3.13
CA ASN A 216 -6.89 -9.00 1.86
C ASN A 216 -7.80 -9.99 1.13
N ALA A 217 -8.66 -10.75 1.83
CA ALA A 217 -9.47 -11.78 1.18
C ALA A 217 -10.83 -11.24 0.69
N GLY A 218 -11.34 -10.17 1.31
CA GLY A 218 -12.67 -9.62 1.00
C GLY A 218 -12.81 -9.13 -0.44
N ALA A 219 -11.85 -8.33 -0.93
CA ALA A 219 -11.94 -7.74 -2.26
C ALA A 219 -11.84 -8.75 -3.42
N PRO A 220 -10.90 -9.73 -3.40
CA PRO A 220 -10.88 -10.79 -4.41
C PRO A 220 -12.20 -11.58 -4.45
N ALA A 221 -12.75 -11.96 -3.28
CA ALA A 221 -14.02 -12.68 -3.23
C ALA A 221 -15.18 -11.86 -3.83
N LEU A 222 -15.23 -10.55 -3.55
CA LEU A 222 -16.23 -9.65 -4.12
C LEU A 222 -16.08 -9.50 -5.64
N LEU A 223 -14.85 -9.37 -6.15
CA LEU A 223 -14.60 -9.29 -7.60
C LEU A 223 -15.08 -10.55 -8.31
N LEU A 224 -14.70 -11.72 -7.80
CA LEU A 224 -15.07 -13.02 -8.39
C LEU A 224 -16.60 -13.23 -8.36
N ALA A 225 -17.26 -12.85 -7.26
CA ALA A 225 -18.71 -12.88 -7.16
C ALA A 225 -19.37 -11.95 -8.18
N PHE A 226 -18.87 -10.71 -8.31
CA PHE A 226 -19.39 -9.76 -9.29
C PHE A 226 -19.22 -10.26 -10.74
N GLN A 227 -18.06 -10.84 -11.07
CA GLN A 227 -17.83 -11.47 -12.37
C GLN A 227 -18.83 -12.60 -12.63
N TYR A 228 -19.04 -13.47 -11.63
CA TYR A 228 -20.01 -14.57 -11.73
C TYR A 228 -21.44 -14.08 -11.98
N PHE A 229 -21.92 -13.12 -11.18
CA PHE A 229 -23.30 -12.63 -11.30
C PHE A 229 -23.54 -11.75 -12.53
N SER A 230 -22.50 -11.10 -13.06
CA SER A 230 -22.60 -10.32 -14.30
C SER A 230 -22.50 -11.18 -15.57
N GLY A 231 -22.21 -12.48 -15.44
CA GLY A 231 -21.93 -13.36 -16.57
C GLY A 231 -20.57 -13.10 -17.23
N SER A 232 -19.69 -12.35 -16.56
CA SER A 232 -18.30 -12.17 -16.99
C SER A 232 -17.49 -13.41 -16.69
N GLU A 233 -16.34 -13.54 -17.33
CA GLU A 233 -15.40 -14.62 -16.99
C GLU A 233 -14.87 -14.43 -15.58
N VAL A 234 -14.94 -15.50 -14.77
CA VAL A 234 -14.53 -15.47 -13.37
C VAL A 234 -13.05 -15.75 -13.26
N GLY A 235 -12.32 -14.79 -12.70
CA GLY A 235 -10.88 -14.88 -12.46
C GLY A 235 -10.14 -13.60 -12.78
N PHE A 236 -8.84 -13.59 -12.50
CA PHE A 236 -7.97 -12.45 -12.81
C PHE A 236 -6.56 -12.89 -13.17
N HIS A 237 -5.84 -12.03 -13.87
CA HIS A 237 -4.46 -12.30 -14.26
C HIS A 237 -3.54 -12.39 -13.04
N LEU A 238 -2.57 -13.31 -13.05
CA LEU A 238 -1.67 -13.54 -11.90
C LEU A 238 -0.84 -12.29 -11.50
N LEU A 239 -0.65 -11.32 -12.39
CA LEU A 239 0.02 -10.06 -12.05
C LEU A 239 -0.77 -9.17 -11.09
N VAL A 240 -2.10 -9.28 -11.07
CA VAL A 240 -2.98 -8.49 -10.21
C VAL A 240 -2.65 -8.66 -8.72
N PRO A 241 -2.55 -9.88 -8.17
CA PRO A 241 -2.18 -10.06 -6.76
C PRO A 241 -0.74 -9.62 -6.42
N TYR A 242 0.21 -9.69 -7.35
CA TYR A 242 1.55 -9.13 -7.12
C TYR A 242 1.50 -7.62 -6.97
N LEU A 243 0.76 -6.91 -7.83
CA LEU A 243 0.55 -5.47 -7.68
C LEU A 243 -0.09 -5.13 -6.34
N LEU A 244 -1.07 -5.92 -5.89
CA LEU A 244 -1.72 -5.74 -4.60
C LEU A 244 -0.76 -5.95 -3.42
N SER A 245 0.10 -6.97 -3.48
CA SER A 245 1.13 -7.20 -2.44
C SER A 245 2.16 -6.07 -2.38
N PHE A 246 2.58 -5.55 -3.53
CA PHE A 246 3.50 -4.40 -3.57
C PHE A 246 2.84 -3.11 -3.09
N HIS A 247 1.57 -2.90 -3.44
CA HIS A 247 0.75 -1.80 -2.91
C HIS A 247 0.76 -1.80 -1.38
N ASP A 248 0.55 -2.95 -0.75
CA ASP A 248 0.49 -3.06 0.72
C ASP A 248 1.83 -2.83 1.39
N GLY A 249 2.91 -3.33 0.79
CA GLY A 249 4.25 -2.97 1.23
C GLY A 249 4.54 -1.48 1.05
N ALA A 250 4.07 -0.86 -0.04
CA ALA A 250 4.35 0.54 -0.37
C ALA A 250 3.55 1.54 0.49
N LEU A 251 2.34 1.18 0.93
CA LEU A 251 1.54 1.91 1.94
C LEU A 251 2.34 2.19 3.21
N HIS A 252 3.16 1.23 3.61
CA HIS A 252 3.95 1.30 4.83
C HIS A 252 5.37 1.82 4.60
N SER A 253 5.75 2.17 3.36
CA SER A 253 7.15 2.47 3.03
C SER A 253 7.74 3.61 3.87
N VAL A 254 9.06 3.56 4.06
CA VAL A 254 9.83 4.69 4.58
C VAL A 254 9.84 5.89 3.64
N SER A 255 9.61 5.68 2.34
CA SER A 255 9.54 6.76 1.35
C SER A 255 8.12 7.31 1.23
N PRO A 256 7.88 8.62 1.48
CA PRO A 256 6.58 9.24 1.23
C PRO A 256 6.29 9.44 -0.27
N TYR A 257 7.21 9.00 -1.14
CA TYR A 257 7.12 9.07 -2.59
C TYR A 257 6.75 7.73 -3.24
N SER A 258 6.54 6.67 -2.45
CA SER A 258 6.39 5.31 -2.97
C SER A 258 5.27 5.15 -3.98
N ALA A 259 5.52 4.33 -5.01
CA ALA A 259 4.54 3.95 -6.00
C ALA A 259 3.61 2.89 -5.42
N MET A 260 2.32 3.20 -5.39
CA MET A 260 1.29 2.29 -4.92
C MET A 260 0.26 1.98 -5.99
N TYR A 261 -0.06 2.96 -6.82
CA TYR A 261 -1.04 2.80 -7.89
C TYR A 261 -0.40 2.33 -9.19
N PHE A 262 0.93 2.41 -9.30
CA PHE A 262 1.63 2.15 -10.55
C PHE A 262 1.07 3.02 -11.69
N CYS A 263 0.66 4.23 -11.32
CA CYS A 263 0.29 5.32 -12.20
C CYS A 263 0.92 6.57 -11.60
N PRO A 264 2.01 7.09 -12.20
CA PRO A 264 2.80 8.14 -11.55
C PRO A 264 1.97 9.39 -11.23
N ILE A 265 0.97 9.70 -12.07
CA ILE A 265 0.05 10.83 -11.83
C ILE A 265 -0.77 10.60 -10.55
N LEU A 266 -1.36 9.41 -10.38
CA LEU A 266 -2.13 9.08 -9.19
C LEU A 266 -1.24 9.05 -7.94
N ASP A 267 -0.07 8.43 -8.01
CA ASP A 267 0.90 8.39 -6.90
C ASP A 267 1.35 9.80 -6.50
N TYR A 268 1.54 10.69 -7.49
CA TYR A 268 1.87 12.08 -7.24
C TYR A 268 0.71 12.87 -6.60
N VAL A 269 -0.51 12.70 -7.10
CA VAL A 269 -1.69 13.46 -6.65
C VAL A 269 -2.19 12.96 -5.30
N LEU A 270 -2.24 11.65 -5.09
CA LEU A 270 -2.86 11.05 -3.92
C LEU A 270 -1.90 10.88 -2.74
N LYS A 271 -0.58 10.81 -2.93
CA LYS A 271 0.38 10.69 -1.80
C LYS A 271 -0.03 9.65 -0.73
N PRO A 272 -0.39 8.42 -1.13
CA PRO A 272 -1.05 7.48 -0.26
C PRO A 272 -0.21 7.03 0.96
N THR A 273 1.10 6.89 0.81
CA THR A 273 1.99 6.59 1.93
C THR A 273 1.90 7.64 3.04
N ILE A 274 1.75 8.93 2.72
CA ILE A 274 1.60 9.98 3.75
C ILE A 274 0.34 9.75 4.57
N HIS A 275 -0.77 9.49 3.89
CA HIS A 275 -2.08 9.30 4.50
C HIS A 275 -2.09 8.07 5.41
N HIS A 276 -1.59 6.94 4.92
CA HIS A 276 -1.57 5.69 5.67
C HIS A 276 -0.57 5.71 6.84
N GLN A 277 0.50 6.48 6.74
CA GLN A 277 1.41 6.66 7.87
C GLN A 277 0.80 7.54 8.96
N LEU A 278 -0.01 8.54 8.60
CA LEU A 278 -0.78 9.31 9.57
C LEU A 278 -1.84 8.46 10.27
N HIS A 279 -2.45 7.51 9.57
CA HIS A 279 -3.34 6.51 10.16
C HIS A 279 -2.66 5.72 11.29
N HIS A 280 -1.47 5.18 11.01
CA HIS A 280 -0.68 4.45 12.02
C HIS A 280 -0.17 5.34 13.15
N ALA A 281 0.21 6.57 12.85
CA ALA A 281 0.78 7.49 13.83
C ALA A 281 -0.25 8.13 14.76
N ILE A 282 -1.53 8.17 14.38
CA ILE A 282 -2.59 8.88 15.10
C ILE A 282 -3.74 7.91 15.35
N PRO A 283 -3.68 7.19 16.49
CA PRO A 283 -4.69 6.21 16.84
C PRO A 283 -6.10 6.80 16.79
N HIS A 284 -7.06 6.02 16.29
CA HIS A 284 -8.48 6.34 16.24
C HIS A 284 -8.88 7.53 15.36
N ASN A 285 -7.98 8.09 14.56
CA ASN A 285 -8.37 9.11 13.59
C ASN A 285 -9.08 8.47 12.39
N LYS A 286 -10.40 8.69 12.32
CA LYS A 286 -11.27 8.12 11.29
C LYS A 286 -11.03 8.70 9.89
N ASP A 287 -10.34 9.83 9.79
CA ASP A 287 -10.06 10.48 8.53
C ASP A 287 -9.04 9.73 7.67
N TYR A 288 -8.26 8.84 8.29
CA TYR A 288 -7.15 8.14 7.66
C TYR A 288 -7.38 6.63 7.51
N LEU A 289 -8.62 6.14 7.62
CA LEU A 289 -8.91 4.70 7.62
C LEU A 289 -8.81 4.03 6.24
N LEU A 290 -8.81 4.82 5.17
CA LEU A 290 -8.84 4.30 3.81
C LEU A 290 -7.43 4.25 3.23
N PHE A 291 -7.17 3.25 2.40
CA PHE A 291 -5.90 3.12 1.69
C PHE A 291 -5.82 4.10 0.52
N VAL A 292 -6.95 4.40 -0.12
CA VAL A 292 -7.02 5.46 -1.12
C VAL A 292 -7.41 6.77 -0.43
N PRO A 293 -6.51 7.78 -0.41
CA PRO A 293 -6.78 9.04 0.26
C PRO A 293 -7.62 9.95 -0.64
N TYR A 294 -8.90 9.63 -0.85
CA TYR A 294 -9.79 10.40 -1.73
C TYR A 294 -9.79 11.91 -1.43
N ARG A 295 -9.56 12.29 -0.16
CA ARG A 295 -9.47 13.69 0.26
C ARG A 295 -8.27 14.44 -0.35
N HIS A 296 -7.21 13.73 -0.73
CA HIS A 296 -6.03 14.31 -1.38
C HIS A 296 -6.27 14.73 -2.84
N LEU A 297 -7.43 14.40 -3.42
CA LEU A 297 -7.89 15.00 -4.68
C LEU A 297 -8.06 16.52 -4.56
N ILE A 298 -8.35 17.01 -3.35
CA ILE A 298 -8.43 18.44 -3.05
C ILE A 298 -7.05 18.92 -2.57
N PRO A 299 -6.34 19.79 -3.32
CA PRO A 299 -4.97 20.18 -2.99
C PRO A 299 -4.78 20.75 -1.59
N ARG A 300 -5.77 21.48 -1.06
CA ARG A 300 -5.70 22.05 0.30
C ARG A 300 -5.63 20.98 1.39
N HIS A 301 -6.42 19.92 1.28
CA HIS A 301 -6.40 18.80 2.24
C HIS A 301 -5.09 18.02 2.14
N ARG A 302 -4.64 17.74 0.91
CA ARG A 302 -3.33 17.12 0.68
C ARG A 302 -2.19 17.90 1.32
N GLN A 303 -2.16 19.23 1.16
CA GLN A 303 -1.11 20.05 1.76
C GLN A 303 -1.19 20.11 3.29
N ALA A 304 -2.40 20.11 3.85
CA ALA A 304 -2.58 20.01 5.30
C ALA A 304 -2.00 18.69 5.84
N ASP A 305 -2.19 17.59 5.13
CA ASP A 305 -1.73 16.26 5.55
C ASP A 305 -0.23 16.11 5.38
N ILE A 306 0.35 16.64 4.31
CA ILE A 306 1.79 16.76 4.13
C ILE A 306 2.40 17.53 5.31
N ALA A 307 1.85 18.71 5.64
CA ALA A 307 2.35 19.52 6.74
C ALA A 307 2.20 18.80 8.09
N TYR A 308 1.10 18.08 8.28
CA TYR A 308 0.87 17.34 9.51
C TYR A 308 1.78 16.11 9.63
N PHE A 309 2.01 15.38 8.54
CA PHE A 309 2.98 14.29 8.46
C PHE A 309 4.38 14.79 8.83
N ASN A 310 4.83 15.87 8.20
CA ASN A 310 6.11 16.51 8.51
C ASN A 310 6.24 16.85 10.00
N LYS A 311 5.18 17.39 10.61
CA LYS A 311 5.12 17.66 12.05
C LYS A 311 5.16 16.38 12.90
N VAL A 312 4.41 15.35 12.54
CA VAL A 312 4.28 14.11 13.32
C VAL A 312 5.55 13.26 13.28
N PHE A 313 6.26 13.29 12.15
CA PHE A 313 7.44 12.48 11.87
C PHE A 313 8.78 13.26 11.94
N ASP A 314 8.73 14.57 12.24
CA ASP A 314 9.89 15.46 12.29
C ASP A 314 10.69 15.46 10.96
N THR A 315 9.98 15.74 9.86
CA THR A 315 10.53 15.75 8.50
C THR A 315 10.12 17.01 7.73
N ASN A 316 10.65 17.19 6.52
CA ASN A 316 10.42 18.35 5.66
C ASN A 316 10.15 17.96 4.20
N PHE A 317 9.46 16.85 3.97
CA PHE A 317 9.10 16.44 2.62
C PHE A 317 8.10 17.41 2.00
N TYR A 318 8.23 17.70 0.71
CA TYR A 318 7.31 18.60 -0.01
C TYR A 318 7.25 20.02 0.58
N SER A 319 8.24 20.43 1.38
CA SER A 319 8.29 21.79 1.89
C SER A 319 8.67 22.73 0.75
N SER A 320 7.69 23.50 0.24
CA SER A 320 8.01 24.75 -0.44
C SER A 320 8.67 25.65 0.59
N GLU A 321 9.96 25.84 0.48
CA GLU A 321 10.80 26.53 1.44
C GLU A 321 10.28 27.95 1.71
N LYS A 322 9.52 28.11 2.80
CA LYS A 322 9.36 29.30 3.66
C LYS A 322 8.30 29.04 4.74
N GLN A 323 8.59 28.11 5.65
CA GLN A 323 8.25 28.32 7.07
C GLN A 323 9.42 29.03 7.78
N GLN A 324 10.02 30.02 7.13
CA GLN A 324 10.95 30.93 7.79
C GLN A 324 10.15 31.73 8.82
N THR A 325 10.23 31.26 10.07
CA THR A 325 10.48 32.13 11.22
C THR A 325 9.52 33.32 11.38
N THR A 326 8.21 33.09 11.31
CA THR A 326 7.24 33.95 12.03
C THR A 326 6.90 33.37 13.40
N GLN A 327 7.92 32.86 14.11
CA GLN A 327 7.88 32.61 15.56
C GLN A 327 8.48 33.78 16.36
N GLN A 328 8.50 35.00 15.80
CA GLN A 328 8.67 36.21 16.60
C GLN A 328 7.33 36.90 16.75
N GLY A 329 6.64 36.61 17.84
CA GLY A 329 5.41 37.30 18.24
C GLY A 329 4.31 36.35 18.63
N SER A 330 4.51 35.53 19.67
CA SER A 330 3.39 34.94 20.40
C SER A 330 2.64 36.07 21.12
N PRO A 331 1.40 36.43 20.75
CA PRO A 331 0.55 37.15 21.68
C PRO A 331 0.22 36.15 22.78
N ARG A 332 0.60 36.46 24.01
CA ARG A 332 0.02 35.83 25.21
C ARG A 332 -1.51 35.89 25.08
N CYS A 333 -2.14 34.78 24.70
CA CYS A 333 -3.57 34.60 24.87
C CYS A 333 -3.81 33.71 26.08
N HIS A 334 -4.43 34.36 27.06
CA HIS A 334 -4.92 33.88 28.33
C HIS A 334 -5.81 32.63 28.28
N ASN A 335 -5.83 31.96 29.44
CA ASN A 335 -6.86 31.09 30.01
C ASN A 335 -6.84 29.60 29.63
N GLU A 336 -5.94 28.88 30.29
CA GLU A 336 -6.23 27.53 30.81
C GLU A 336 -7.53 27.58 31.64
N ARG A 337 -8.62 27.01 31.10
CA ARG A 337 -9.70 26.50 31.96
C ARG A 337 -9.35 25.05 32.29
N ASN A 338 -8.91 24.85 33.53
CA ASN A 338 -8.84 23.54 34.17
C ASN A 338 -10.23 22.88 34.12
N ILE A 339 -10.40 21.89 33.24
CA ILE A 339 -11.52 20.95 33.34
C ILE A 339 -11.04 19.84 34.28
N VAL A 340 -11.40 19.99 35.56
CA VAL A 340 -11.31 18.91 36.54
C VAL A 340 -12.37 17.88 36.18
N VAL A 341 -11.95 16.79 35.55
CA VAL A 341 -12.81 15.61 35.38
C VAL A 341 -12.86 14.89 36.71
N ALA A 342 -14.04 14.90 37.35
CA ALA A 342 -14.30 14.10 38.54
C ALA A 342 -14.24 12.60 38.20
N PRO A 343 -13.70 11.74 39.07
CA PRO A 343 -13.72 10.30 38.87
C PRO A 343 -15.15 9.77 39.02
N SER A 344 -15.64 9.04 38.03
CA SER A 344 -16.87 8.26 38.14
C SER A 344 -16.60 6.96 38.91
N ALA A 345 -17.46 6.70 39.90
CA ALA A 345 -17.51 5.48 40.70
C ALA A 345 -17.89 4.23 39.88
#